data_AF-A0A5C4K6D2-F1
#
_entry.id   AF-A0A5C4K6D2-F1
#
_cell.length_a   1.000
_cell.length_b   1.000
_cell.length_c   1.000
_cell.angle_alpha   90.00
_cell.angle_beta   90.00
_cell.angle_gamma   90.00
#
_symmetry.space_group_name_H-M   'P 1'
#
loop_
_entity.id
_entity.type
_entity.pdbx_description
1 polymer ?
#
loop_
_entity_poly.entity_id
_entity_poly.type
_entity_poly.pdbx_seq_one_letter_code
_entity_poly.pdbx_strand_id
1 'polypeptide(L)'
;MPATLAARPAQLKSFPKEFATLPDHHRFVLALVVAHNEVYSRPVPRRVLLSYVSSTVNVAPNPFSRRELPDALMAVLGDLGDQGLLDNDGSGLQLSAAAEELRAHWNGPFKGMISATKEALMKRD
;
A
#
# COMPACT_ATOMS: atom_id res chain seq x y z
N MET A 1 -9.68 -1.38 -32.61
CA MET A 1 -9.94 -1.37 -31.16
C MET A 1 -8.60 -1.11 -30.47
N PRO A 2 -8.29 0.11 -29.98
CA PRO A 2 -7.07 0.29 -29.21
C PRO A 2 -7.23 -0.51 -27.92
N ALA A 3 -6.25 -1.36 -27.62
CA ALA A 3 -6.17 -2.05 -26.35
C ALA A 3 -6.17 -0.99 -25.25
N THR A 4 -7.19 -1.00 -24.39
CA THR A 4 -7.14 -0.31 -23.10
C THR A 4 -5.98 -0.95 -22.34
N LEU A 5 -4.77 -0.42 -22.53
CA LEU A 5 -3.64 -0.66 -21.65
C LEU A 5 -4.15 -0.22 -20.29
N ALA A 6 -4.49 -1.18 -19.45
CA ALA A 6 -4.76 -0.88 -18.07
C ALA A 6 -3.56 -0.10 -17.53
N ALA A 7 -3.86 1.07 -16.97
CA ALA A 7 -2.86 2.06 -16.66
C ALA A 7 -1.90 1.48 -15.61
N ARG A 8 -0.62 1.34 -15.97
CA ARG A 8 0.43 1.14 -14.96
C ARG A 8 0.23 2.20 -13.86
N PRO A 9 0.41 1.82 -12.57
CA PRO A 9 0.33 2.78 -11.48
C PRO A 9 1.27 3.96 -11.77
N ALA A 10 0.76 5.17 -11.57
CA ALA A 10 1.52 6.39 -11.84
C ALA A 10 2.78 6.41 -10.96
N GLN A 11 3.93 6.68 -11.55
CA GLN A 11 5.20 6.58 -10.84
C GLN A 11 5.39 7.74 -9.84
N LEU A 12 5.93 7.45 -8.66
CA LEU A 12 6.32 8.50 -7.71
C LEU A 12 7.60 9.20 -8.17
N LYS A 13 7.56 10.53 -8.25
CA LYS A 13 8.70 11.35 -8.68
C LYS A 13 9.56 11.88 -7.52
N SER A 14 8.99 11.93 -6.31
CA SER A 14 9.64 12.48 -5.12
C SER A 14 8.97 11.96 -3.86
N PHE A 15 9.66 12.06 -2.72
CA PHE A 15 9.08 11.78 -1.40
C PHE A 15 7.80 12.63 -1.20
N PRO A 16 6.63 12.01 -0.99
CA PRO A 16 5.36 12.70 -0.83
C PRO A 16 5.26 13.33 0.57
N LYS A 17 5.06 14.65 0.61
CA LYS A 17 4.80 15.37 1.87
C LYS A 17 3.35 15.25 2.34
N GLU A 18 2.44 14.93 1.42
CA GLU A 18 0.99 14.83 1.70
C GLU A 18 0.41 13.54 1.13
N PHE A 19 -0.48 12.91 1.88
CA PHE A 19 -1.15 11.67 1.46
C PHE A 19 -1.98 11.84 0.17
N ALA A 20 -2.59 13.00 -0.03
CA ALA A 20 -3.41 13.27 -1.22
C ALA A 20 -2.60 13.30 -2.53
N THR A 21 -1.29 13.55 -2.45
CA THR A 21 -0.40 13.63 -3.62
C THR A 21 0.04 12.27 -4.16
N LEU A 22 -0.09 11.23 -3.35
CA LEU A 22 0.20 9.85 -3.75
C LEU A 22 -0.83 9.35 -4.75
N PRO A 23 -0.48 8.48 -5.71
CA PRO A 23 -1.45 7.75 -6.51
C PRO A 23 -2.25 6.74 -5.67
N ASP A 24 -3.48 6.43 -6.09
CA ASP A 24 -4.38 5.56 -5.30
C ASP A 24 -3.78 4.19 -4.98
N HIS A 25 -3.03 3.58 -5.92
CA HIS A 25 -2.34 2.31 -5.72
C HIS A 25 -1.29 2.38 -4.62
N HIS A 26 -0.48 3.44 -4.58
CA HIS A 26 0.54 3.68 -3.56
C HIS A 26 -0.09 3.95 -2.20
N ARG A 27 -1.16 4.76 -2.17
CA ARG A 27 -1.94 5.02 -0.95
C ARG A 27 -2.47 3.73 -0.34
N PHE A 28 -3.02 2.85 -1.17
CA PHE A 28 -3.57 1.58 -0.75
C PHE A 28 -2.52 0.63 -0.16
N VAL A 29 -1.38 0.47 -0.84
CA VAL A 29 -0.28 -0.38 -0.36
C VAL A 29 0.28 0.16 0.95
N LEU A 30 0.47 1.48 1.08
CA LEU A 30 0.89 2.10 2.33
C LEU A 30 -0.11 1.85 3.46
N ALA A 31 -1.41 2.09 3.20
CA ALA A 31 -2.46 1.84 4.18
C ALA A 31 -2.48 0.38 4.64
N LEU A 32 -2.24 -0.57 3.74
CA LEU A 32 -2.19 -1.99 4.05
C LEU A 32 -0.97 -2.36 4.90
N VAL A 33 0.20 -1.81 4.58
CA VAL A 33 1.41 -2.00 5.40
C VAL A 33 1.20 -1.44 6.81
N VAL A 34 0.66 -0.23 6.93
CA VAL A 34 0.33 0.37 8.24
C VAL A 34 -0.69 -0.48 8.99
N ALA A 35 -1.80 -0.83 8.33
CA ALA A 35 -2.87 -1.62 8.93
C ALA A 35 -2.36 -2.95 9.47
N HIS A 36 -1.56 -3.68 8.69
CA HIS A 36 -0.97 -4.92 9.14
C HIS A 36 0.00 -4.72 10.30
N ASN A 37 0.88 -3.70 10.23
CA ASN A 37 1.83 -3.44 11.31
C ASN A 37 1.11 -3.06 12.60
N GLU A 38 -0.01 -2.33 12.52
CA GLU A 38 -0.81 -2.00 13.70
C GLU A 38 -1.63 -3.18 14.25
N VAL A 39 -2.04 -4.12 13.41
CA VAL A 39 -2.81 -5.31 13.84
C VAL A 39 -1.90 -6.38 14.43
N TYR A 40 -0.76 -6.62 13.80
CA TYR A 40 0.13 -7.74 14.13
C TYR A 40 1.46 -7.32 14.76
N SER A 41 1.72 -6.02 14.92
CA SER A 41 2.96 -5.45 15.46
C SER A 41 4.23 -6.03 14.84
N ARG A 42 4.17 -6.31 13.53
CA ARG A 42 5.26 -6.90 12.76
C ARG A 42 5.26 -6.43 11.30
N PRO A 43 6.43 -6.33 10.66
CA PRO A 43 6.55 -6.03 9.24
C PRO A 43 5.76 -7.01 8.38
N VAL A 44 5.27 -6.53 7.23
CA VAL A 44 4.48 -7.37 6.33
C VAL A 44 5.41 -8.24 5.49
N PRO A 45 5.32 -9.57 5.55
CA PRO A 45 6.13 -10.40 4.67
C PRO A 45 5.72 -10.16 3.21
N ARG A 46 6.68 -9.83 2.34
CA ARG A 46 6.44 -9.56 0.91
C ARG A 46 5.59 -10.64 0.23
N ARG A 47 5.82 -11.91 0.60
CA ARG A 47 5.10 -13.08 0.08
C ARG A 47 3.61 -13.09 0.42
N VAL A 48 3.24 -12.52 1.56
CA VAL A 48 1.85 -12.48 2.05
C VAL A 48 1.15 -11.20 1.59
N LEU A 49 1.91 -10.14 1.29
CA LEU A 49 1.37 -8.87 0.79
C LEU A 49 0.45 -9.06 -0.43
N LEU A 50 0.88 -9.85 -1.42
CA LEU A 50 0.06 -10.16 -2.60
C LEU A 50 -1.28 -10.81 -2.20
N SER A 51 -1.25 -11.73 -1.23
CA SER A 51 -2.45 -12.38 -0.72
C SER A 51 -3.36 -11.39 -0.01
N TYR A 52 -2.82 -10.44 0.76
CA TYR A 52 -3.60 -9.41 1.44
C TYR A 52 -4.22 -8.41 0.47
N VAL A 53 -3.47 -7.94 -0.53
CA VAL A 53 -4.00 -7.07 -1.58
C VAL A 53 -5.09 -7.81 -2.36
N SER A 54 -4.89 -9.10 -2.69
CA SER A 54 -5.90 -9.89 -3.40
C SER A 54 -7.19 -10.10 -2.59
N SER A 55 -7.11 -10.31 -1.27
CA SER A 55 -8.31 -10.51 -0.44
C SER A 55 -9.08 -9.22 -0.19
N THR A 56 -8.37 -8.09 -0.13
CA THR A 56 -8.97 -6.77 0.08
C THR A 56 -9.66 -6.21 -1.17
N VAL A 57 -9.44 -6.80 -2.36
CA VAL A 57 -10.13 -6.45 -3.62
C VAL A 57 -11.66 -6.37 -3.46
N ASN A 58 -12.24 -7.17 -2.57
CA ASN A 58 -13.69 -7.26 -2.40
C ASN A 58 -14.24 -6.52 -1.16
N VAL A 59 -13.38 -5.92 -0.34
CA VAL A 59 -13.77 -5.45 1.01
C VAL A 59 -13.44 -3.96 1.22
N ALA A 60 -12.41 -3.46 0.56
CA ALA A 60 -12.02 -2.06 0.57
C ALA A 60 -11.95 -1.52 -0.86
N PRO A 61 -11.99 -0.18 -1.06
CA PRO A 61 -11.72 0.42 -2.36
C PRO A 61 -10.28 0.09 -2.78
N ASN A 62 -10.14 -1.03 -3.48
CA ASN A 62 -8.88 -1.54 -3.97
C ASN A 62 -8.68 -1.08 -5.42
N PRO A 63 -7.66 -0.27 -5.70
CA PRO A 63 -7.41 0.23 -7.05
C PRO A 63 -6.82 -0.84 -7.98
N PHE A 64 -6.32 -1.96 -7.44
CA PHE A 64 -5.69 -3.02 -8.22
C PHE A 64 -6.74 -3.94 -8.89
N SER A 65 -6.57 -4.14 -10.20
CA SER A 65 -7.28 -5.19 -10.93
C SER A 65 -6.65 -6.56 -10.65
N ARG A 66 -7.47 -7.60 -10.44
CA ARG A 66 -6.98 -8.97 -10.17
C ARG A 66 -6.02 -9.50 -11.23
N ARG A 67 -6.19 -9.11 -12.50
CA ARG A 67 -5.35 -9.57 -13.61
C ARG A 67 -3.92 -9.01 -13.59
N GLU A 68 -3.74 -7.83 -13.00
CA GLU A 68 -2.47 -7.08 -13.05
C GLU A 68 -1.87 -6.87 -11.66
N LEU A 69 -2.51 -7.44 -10.65
CA LEU A 69 -2.14 -7.34 -9.25
C LEU A 69 -0.64 -7.60 -9.02
N PRO A 70 0.00 -8.66 -9.56
CA PRO A 70 1.41 -8.92 -9.26
C PRO A 70 2.33 -7.84 -9.84
N ASP A 71 2.15 -7.48 -11.11
CA ASP A 71 3.02 -6.52 -11.80
C ASP A 71 2.83 -5.09 -11.26
N ALA A 72 1.58 -4.69 -11.06
CA ALA A 72 1.26 -3.37 -10.49
C ALA A 72 1.73 -3.26 -9.05
N LEU A 73 1.59 -4.32 -8.23
CA LEU A 73 2.05 -4.31 -6.84
C LEU A 73 3.57 -4.22 -6.78
N MET A 74 4.29 -4.97 -7.61
CA MET A 74 5.74 -4.92 -7.67
C MET A 74 6.26 -3.54 -8.11
N ALA A 75 5.61 -2.91 -9.09
CA ALA A 75 5.92 -1.54 -9.50
C ALA A 75 5.73 -0.53 -8.35
N VAL A 76 4.60 -0.60 -7.66
CA VAL A 76 4.30 0.28 -6.50
C VAL A 76 5.29 0.05 -5.36
N LEU A 77 5.64 -1.20 -5.06
CA LEU A 77 6.63 -1.51 -4.03
C LEU A 77 8.03 -0.99 -4.39
N GLY A 78 8.40 -1.06 -5.67
CA GLY A 78 9.63 -0.45 -6.18
C GLY A 78 9.62 1.05 -5.93
N ASP A 79 8.59 1.73 -6.42
CA ASP A 79 8.46 3.18 -6.24
C ASP A 79 8.47 3.60 -4.76
N LEU A 80 7.71 2.92 -3.91
CA LEU A 80 7.65 3.23 -2.49
C LEU A 80 9.01 2.99 -1.79
N GLY A 81 9.75 1.96 -2.18
CA GLY A 81 11.10 1.72 -1.68
C GLY A 81 12.10 2.76 -2.17
N ASP A 82 12.09 3.06 -3.48
CA ASP A 82 13.01 4.02 -4.11
C ASP A 82 12.81 5.45 -3.58
N GLN A 83 11.58 5.80 -3.22
CA GLN A 83 11.27 7.08 -2.59
C GLN A 83 11.48 7.08 -1.07
N GLY A 84 11.98 5.99 -0.49
CA GLY A 84 12.25 5.90 0.95
C GLY A 84 11.00 5.92 1.82
N LEU A 85 9.83 5.52 1.30
CA LEU A 85 8.58 5.41 2.07
C LEU A 85 8.45 4.06 2.77
N LEU A 86 8.98 3.01 2.15
CA LEU A 86 9.02 1.68 2.70
C LEU A 86 10.44 1.23 2.93
N ASP A 87 10.70 0.74 4.15
CA ASP A 87 11.89 -0.03 4.45
C ASP A 87 11.57 -1.52 4.25
N ASN A 88 12.52 -2.21 3.61
CA ASN A 88 12.51 -3.65 3.46
C ASN A 88 13.70 -4.18 4.27
N ASP A 89 13.51 -4.32 5.59
CA ASP A 89 14.44 -5.10 6.38
C ASP A 89 14.17 -6.59 6.09
N GLY A 90 15.15 -7.48 6.24
CA GLY A 90 14.98 -8.89 5.86
C GLY A 90 13.80 -9.63 6.51
N SER A 91 13.08 -9.00 7.45
CA SER A 91 11.87 -9.51 8.10
C SER A 91 10.57 -9.15 7.36
N GLY A 92 10.55 -8.07 6.56
CA GLY A 92 9.39 -7.68 5.77
C GLY A 92 9.37 -6.20 5.36
N LEU A 93 8.22 -5.79 4.83
CA LEU A 93 7.94 -4.40 4.46
C LEU A 93 7.34 -3.65 5.65
N GLN A 94 7.92 -2.50 5.97
CA GLN A 94 7.41 -1.56 6.95
C GLN A 94 7.56 -0.13 6.45
N LEU A 95 6.87 0.81 7.10
CA LEU A 95 7.12 2.22 6.87
C LEU A 95 8.55 2.57 7.29
N SER A 96 9.23 3.40 6.50
CA SER A 96 10.49 3.97 6.92
C SER A 96 10.30 4.97 8.06
N ALA A 97 11.37 5.26 8.80
CA ALA A 97 11.33 6.27 9.87
C ALA A 97 10.80 7.63 9.38
N ALA A 98 11.24 8.07 8.20
CA ALA A 98 10.78 9.32 7.58
C ALA A 98 9.29 9.28 7.21
N ALA A 99 8.79 8.13 6.74
CA ALA A 99 7.39 7.97 6.41
C ALA A 99 6.50 7.88 7.66
N GLU A 100 7.01 7.30 8.75
CA GLU A 100 6.33 7.27 10.05
C GLU A 100 6.20 8.68 10.66
N GLU A 101 7.20 9.55 10.51
CA GLU A 101 7.09 10.96 10.90
C GLU A 101 6.02 11.70 10.09
N LEU A 102 5.94 11.41 8.78
CA LEU A 102 4.94 12.00 7.90
C LEU A 102 3.55 11.38 8.07
N ARG A 103 3.45 10.22 8.71
CA ARG A 103 2.18 9.59 9.07
C ARG A 103 1.28 10.50 9.90
N ALA A 104 1.86 11.34 10.76
CA ALA A 104 1.12 12.35 11.52
C ALA A 104 0.43 13.39 10.62
N HIS A 105 1.02 13.67 9.45
CA HIS A 105 0.51 14.61 8.44
C HIS A 105 -0.47 13.95 7.45
N TRP A 106 -0.55 12.61 7.46
CA TRP A 106 -1.51 11.87 6.64
C TRP A 106 -2.90 11.94 7.30
N ASN A 107 -3.65 12.96 6.90
CA ASN A 107 -4.96 13.37 7.40
C ASN A 107 -6.06 12.27 7.37
N GLY A 108 -7.24 12.58 7.91
CA GLY A 108 -8.41 11.70 8.10
C GLY A 108 -8.73 10.68 6.99
N PRO A 109 -8.64 11.01 5.67
CA PRO A 109 -8.87 10.04 4.60
C PRO A 109 -7.91 8.84 4.63
N PHE A 110 -6.64 9.04 5.01
CA PHE A 110 -5.69 7.93 5.15
C PHE A 110 -6.04 7.06 6.34
N LYS A 111 -6.39 7.67 7.47
CA LYS A 111 -6.85 6.94 8.67
C LYS A 111 -8.09 6.10 8.36
N GLY A 112 -9.03 6.63 7.59
CA GLY A 112 -10.21 5.88 7.13
C GLY A 112 -9.84 4.68 6.27
N MET A 113 -8.89 4.84 5.34
CA MET A 113 -8.41 3.73 4.51
C MET A 113 -7.66 2.66 5.32
N ILE A 114 -6.83 3.07 6.29
CA ILE A 114 -6.17 2.15 7.22
C ILE A 114 -7.22 1.37 8.01
N SER A 115 -8.22 2.03 8.61
CA SER A 115 -9.28 1.36 9.37
C SER A 115 -10.06 0.35 8.52
N ALA A 116 -10.47 0.72 7.30
CA ALA A 116 -11.15 -0.20 6.38
C ALA A 116 -10.27 -1.40 6.02
N THR A 117 -8.97 -1.17 5.82
CA THR A 117 -8.00 -2.24 5.52
C THR A 117 -7.76 -3.15 6.72
N LYS A 118 -7.70 -2.59 7.94
CA LYS A 118 -7.63 -3.35 9.19
C LYS A 118 -8.83 -4.26 9.36
N GLU A 119 -10.05 -3.76 9.19
CA GLU A 119 -11.25 -4.57 9.27
C GLU A 119 -11.23 -5.73 8.27
N ALA A 120 -10.74 -5.48 7.05
CA ALA A 120 -10.59 -6.51 6.04
C ALA A 120 -9.52 -7.56 6.40
N LEU A 121 -8.44 -7.16 7.08
CA LEU A 121 -7.41 -8.07 7.59
C LEU A 121 -7.95 -8.91 8.76
N MET A 122 -8.63 -8.28 9.71
CA MET A 122 -9.19 -8.95 10.90
C MET A 122 -10.29 -9.95 10.57
N LYS A 123 -11.11 -9.71 9.53
CA LYS A 123 -12.15 -10.66 9.09
C LYS A 123 -11.60 -11.94 8.47
N ARG A 124 -10.29 -12.03 8.27
CA ARG A 124 -9.62 -13.13 7.58
C ARG A 124 -8.90 -14.09 8.52
N ASP A 125 -8.59 -13.67 9.75
CA ASP A 125 -8.21 -14.55 10.86
C ASP A 125 -9.46 -15.22 11.47
#